data_AF-A0A536BDT9-F1
#
_entry.id   AF-A0A536BDT9-F1
#
_cell.length_a   1.000
_cell.length_b   1.000
_cell.length_c   1.000
_cell.angle_alpha   90.00
_cell.angle_beta   90.00
_cell.angle_gamma   90.00
#
_symmetry.space_group_name_H-M   'P 1'
#
loop_
_entity.id
_entity.type
_entity.pdbx_description
1 polymer ?
#
loop_
_entity_poly.entity_id
_entity_poly.type
_entity_poly.pdbx_seq_one_letter_code
_entity_poly.pdbx_strand_id
1 'polypeptide(L)'
;MSGVRVLVGTHKGAFVMTSDAKRKQWDISGPHFTGWEVYHVKGSPADPNRLYASRNTSWFGQVIQRSNDGGKTWQAMEGKFAYDGEPGTHKWYDGSSRPFEFKRIWHL
;
A
#
# COMPACT_ATOMS: atom_id res chain seq x y z
N MET A 1 6.93 -26.83 4.08
CA MET A 1 7.81 -26.34 3.00
C MET A 1 7.96 -24.84 3.15
N SER A 2 9.17 -24.30 3.10
CA SER A 2 9.39 -22.85 3.09
C SER A 2 8.96 -22.28 1.74
N GLY A 3 8.26 -21.13 1.77
CA GLY A 3 7.80 -20.40 0.59
C GLY A 3 8.36 -18.99 0.57
N VAL A 4 8.34 -18.37 -0.60
CA VAL A 4 8.73 -16.97 -0.82
C VAL A 4 7.55 -16.23 -1.44
N ARG A 5 7.35 -14.99 -1.02
CA ARG A 5 6.33 -14.09 -1.57
C ARG A 5 6.99 -12.79 -2.00
N VAL A 6 6.65 -12.31 -3.19
CA VAL A 6 6.99 -10.97 -3.68
C VAL A 6 5.70 -10.17 -3.77
N LEU A 7 5.74 -8.96 -3.22
CA LEU A 7 4.60 -8.04 -3.16
C LEU A 7 4.87 -6.89 -4.11
N VAL A 8 3.96 -6.66 -5.04
CA VAL A 8 4.16 -5.68 -6.12
C VAL A 8 3.04 -4.65 -6.07
N GLY A 9 3.38 -3.37 -5.94
CA GLY A 9 2.47 -2.25 -6.14
C GLY A 9 2.75 -1.58 -7.48
N THR A 10 1.70 -1.21 -8.21
CA THR A 10 1.79 -0.52 -9.50
C THR A 10 0.77 0.61 -9.58
N HIS A 11 0.86 1.44 -10.62
CA HIS A 11 -0.20 2.41 -10.94
C HIS A 11 -1.52 1.78 -11.43
N LYS A 12 -1.57 0.45 -11.60
CA LYS A 12 -2.73 -0.27 -12.14
C LYS A 12 -3.28 -1.35 -11.19
N GLY A 13 -2.73 -1.46 -9.99
CA GLY A 13 -3.13 -2.41 -8.97
C GLY A 13 -1.94 -3.05 -8.26
N ALA A 14 -2.23 -4.05 -7.42
CA ALA A 14 -1.25 -4.86 -6.73
C ALA A 14 -1.24 -6.29 -7.25
N PHE A 15 -0.08 -6.94 -7.14
CA PHE A 15 0.09 -8.36 -7.42
C PHE A 15 0.82 -9.04 -6.27
N VAL A 16 0.45 -10.29 -6.00
CA VAL A 16 1.13 -11.15 -5.04
C VAL A 16 1.68 -12.35 -5.79
N MET A 17 2.99 -12.48 -5.82
CA MET A 17 3.67 -13.60 -6.48
C MET A 17 4.21 -14.54 -5.42
N THR A 18 3.91 -15.84 -5.53
CA THR A 18 4.38 -16.86 -4.59
C THR A 18 5.14 -17.96 -5.28
N SER A 19 6.18 -18.45 -4.61
CA SER A 19 6.96 -19.60 -5.06
C SER A 19 7.43 -20.43 -3.87
N ASP A 20 7.89 -21.65 -4.16
CA ASP A 20 8.62 -22.45 -3.20
C ASP A 20 10.04 -21.90 -2.98
N ALA A 21 10.82 -22.57 -2.13
CA ALA A 21 12.21 -22.18 -1.86
C ALA A 21 13.12 -22.21 -3.11
N LYS A 22 12.75 -22.95 -4.17
CA LYS A 22 13.54 -23.04 -5.41
C LYS A 22 13.35 -21.81 -6.30
N ARG A 23 12.25 -21.05 -6.15
CA ARG A 23 11.97 -19.79 -6.87
C ARG A 23 11.95 -19.93 -8.39
N LYS A 24 11.62 -21.13 -8.90
CA LYS A 24 11.64 -21.45 -10.33
C LYS A 24 10.28 -21.29 -11.01
N GLN A 25 9.21 -21.58 -10.28
CA GLN A 25 7.83 -21.50 -10.77
C GLN A 25 7.08 -20.55 -9.85
N TRP A 26 6.33 -19.61 -10.44
CA TRP A 26 5.65 -18.57 -9.69
C TRP A 26 4.15 -18.62 -10.00
N ASP A 27 3.35 -18.64 -8.95
CA ASP A 27 1.93 -18.34 -9.03
C ASP A 27 1.75 -16.83 -8.82
N ILE A 28 0.91 -16.20 -9.65
CA ILE A 28 0.69 -14.76 -9.69
C ILE A 28 -0.78 -14.49 -9.41
N SER A 29 -1.05 -13.86 -8.28
CA SER A 29 -2.39 -13.40 -7.91
C SER A 29 -2.54 -11.90 -8.19
N GLY A 30 -3.64 -11.52 -8.84
CA GLY A 30 -3.98 -10.13 -9.16
C GLY A 30 -4.52 -9.96 -10.60
N PRO A 31 -4.70 -8.71 -11.06
CA PRO A 31 -4.52 -7.49 -10.28
C PRO A 31 -5.54 -7.38 -9.15
N HIS A 32 -5.05 -7.13 -7.93
CA HIS A 32 -5.88 -6.62 -6.84
C HIS A 32 -6.02 -5.11 -7.00
N PHE A 33 -7.16 -4.55 -6.62
CA PHE A 33 -7.41 -3.11 -6.75
C PHE A 33 -7.26 -2.60 -8.20
N THR A 34 -7.81 -3.33 -9.17
CA THR A 34 -7.66 -3.05 -10.60
C THR A 34 -7.93 -1.59 -10.94
N GLY A 35 -6.95 -0.95 -11.58
CA GLY A 35 -7.03 0.44 -12.02
C GLY A 35 -6.73 1.48 -10.93
N TRP A 36 -6.45 1.06 -9.70
CA TRP A 36 -6.03 1.96 -8.62
C TRP A 36 -4.51 1.93 -8.43
N GLU A 37 -3.97 3.06 -7.98
CA GLU A 37 -2.55 3.17 -7.68
C GLU A 37 -2.25 2.50 -6.34
N VAL A 38 -1.22 1.66 -6.32
CA VAL A 38 -0.72 1.03 -5.10
C VAL A 38 0.75 1.39 -4.97
N TYR A 39 1.06 2.28 -4.04
CA TYR A 39 2.41 2.83 -3.87
C TYR A 39 3.36 1.89 -3.13
N HIS A 40 2.83 1.09 -2.21
CA HIS A 40 3.61 0.11 -1.45
C HIS A 40 2.72 -1.03 -0.98
N VAL A 41 3.29 -2.24 -0.92
CA VAL A 41 2.66 -3.43 -0.34
C VAL A 41 3.68 -4.11 0.55
N LYS A 42 3.31 -4.40 1.81
CA LYS A 42 4.24 -4.91 2.81
C LYS A 42 3.62 -5.99 3.69
N GLY A 43 4.41 -7.02 4.01
CA GLY A 43 4.05 -8.05 4.97
C GLY A 43 4.33 -7.64 6.41
N SER A 44 3.51 -8.13 7.34
CA SER A 44 3.73 -7.95 8.77
C SER A 44 4.87 -8.85 9.26
N PRO A 45 5.83 -8.34 10.04
CA PRO A 45 6.84 -9.19 10.68
C PRO A 45 6.23 -10.07 11.78
N ALA A 46 5.07 -9.70 12.33
CA ALA A 46 4.38 -10.45 13.38
C ALA A 46 3.48 -11.57 12.85
N ASP A 47 3.09 -11.51 11.56
CA ASP A 47 2.19 -12.48 10.95
C ASP A 47 2.47 -12.57 9.43
N PRO A 48 3.09 -13.66 8.94
CA PRO A 48 3.42 -13.83 7.52
C PRO A 48 2.22 -13.80 6.55
N ASN A 49 0.99 -14.00 7.04
CA ASN A 49 -0.22 -13.91 6.22
C ASN A 49 -0.84 -12.52 6.23
N ARG A 50 -0.43 -11.65 7.16
CA ARG A 50 -0.91 -10.28 7.19
C ARG A 50 -0.14 -9.40 6.23
N LEU A 51 -0.85 -8.80 5.29
CA LEU A 51 -0.31 -7.86 4.32
C LEU A 51 -1.03 -6.52 4.42
N TYR A 52 -0.32 -5.45 4.10
CA TYR A 52 -0.85 -4.10 3.98
C TYR A 52 -0.54 -3.53 2.60
N ALA A 53 -1.47 -2.77 2.02
CA ALA A 53 -1.25 -2.06 0.76
C ALA A 53 -1.69 -0.59 0.88
N SER A 54 -0.82 0.33 0.46
CA SER A 54 -1.10 1.76 0.40
C SER A 54 -1.78 2.12 -0.93
N ARG A 55 -3.07 1.82 -1.01
CA ARG A 55 -3.90 2.13 -2.17
C ARG A 55 -4.31 3.61 -2.15
N ASN A 56 -4.20 4.29 -3.27
CA ASN A 56 -4.56 5.70 -3.42
C ASN A 56 -5.40 5.91 -4.68
N THR A 57 -6.39 6.79 -4.61
CA THR A 57 -7.16 7.25 -5.78
C THR A 57 -7.38 8.76 -5.72
N SER A 58 -7.62 9.39 -6.87
CA SER A 58 -7.95 10.82 -6.93
C SER A 58 -9.26 11.18 -6.24
N TRP A 59 -10.18 10.22 -6.09
CA TRP A 59 -11.51 10.46 -5.53
C TRP A 59 -11.59 10.20 -4.02
N PHE A 60 -10.94 9.13 -3.54
CA PHE A 60 -11.02 8.70 -2.14
C PHE A 60 -9.71 8.90 -1.37
N GLY A 61 -8.69 9.44 -2.04
CA GLY A 61 -7.37 9.66 -1.45
C GLY A 61 -6.71 8.35 -1.01
N GLN A 62 -5.90 8.45 0.04
CA GLN A 62 -5.19 7.32 0.61
C GLN A 62 -6.12 6.48 1.49
N VAL A 63 -6.04 5.16 1.32
CA VAL A 63 -6.64 4.18 2.25
C VAL A 63 -5.67 3.01 2.43
N ILE A 64 -5.47 2.55 3.66
CA ILE A 64 -4.76 1.28 3.88
C ILE A 64 -5.72 0.13 3.60
N GLN A 65 -5.28 -0.82 2.79
CA GLN A 65 -5.91 -2.12 2.66
C GLN A 65 -5.14 -3.12 3.49
N ARG A 66 -5.85 -4.03 4.17
CA ARG A 66 -5.25 -5.12 4.92
C ARG A 66 -5.78 -6.45 4.42
N SER A 67 -4.88 -7.40 4.20
CA SER A 67 -5.20 -8.82 4.05
C SER A 67 -4.71 -9.57 5.27
N ASN A 68 -5.44 -10.61 5.69
CA ASN A 68 -5.00 -11.54 6.75
C ASN A 68 -4.83 -12.97 6.23
N ASP A 69 -4.93 -13.19 4.92
CA ASP A 69 -4.91 -14.50 4.27
C ASP A 69 -3.87 -14.59 3.14
N GLY A 70 -2.83 -13.77 3.24
CA GLY A 70 -1.71 -13.76 2.30
C GLY A 70 -2.00 -13.03 0.98
N GLY A 71 -3.01 -12.17 0.95
CA GLY A 71 -3.37 -11.34 -0.20
C GLY A 71 -4.55 -11.87 -1.01
N LYS A 72 -5.25 -12.92 -0.54
CA LYS A 72 -6.41 -13.47 -1.25
C LYS A 72 -7.63 -12.58 -1.10
N THR A 73 -7.88 -12.09 0.11
CA THR A 73 -8.92 -11.11 0.42
C THR A 73 -8.34 -9.87 1.08
N TRP A 74 -9.00 -8.74 0.86
CA TRP A 74 -8.56 -7.43 1.33
C TRP A 74 -9.72 -6.65 1.93
N GLN A 75 -9.44 -5.97 3.03
CA GLN A 75 -10.38 -5.11 3.73
C GLN A 75 -9.80 -3.70 3.86
N ALA A 76 -10.61 -2.68 3.56
CA ALA A 76 -10.25 -1.30 3.82
C ALA A 76 -10.17 -1.08 5.33
N MET A 77 -9.06 -0.54 5.80
CA MET A 77 -8.95 -0.12 7.19
C MET A 77 -9.63 1.23 7.35
N GLU A 78 -10.42 1.35 8.42
CA GLU A 78 -10.99 2.61 8.84
C GLU A 78 -9.91 3.50 9.47
N GLY A 79 -10.06 4.81 9.32
CA GLY A 79 -9.13 5.79 9.88
C GLY A 79 -9.03 7.04 9.02
N LYS A 80 -8.45 8.08 9.60
CA LYS A 80 -8.09 9.32 8.91
C LYS A 80 -6.58 9.47 8.93
N PHE A 81 -6.00 9.86 7.79
CA PHE A 81 -4.62 10.32 7.75
C PHE A 81 -4.61 11.82 8.03
N ALA A 82 -4.57 12.18 9.30
CA ALA A 82 -4.44 13.54 9.77
C ALA A 82 -3.13 13.71 10.52
N TYR A 83 -2.57 14.91 10.48
CA TYR A 83 -1.50 15.29 11.39
C TYR A 83 -2.07 15.44 12.80
N ASP A 84 -1.23 15.17 13.79
CA ASP A 84 -1.53 15.56 15.16
C ASP A 84 -1.21 17.06 15.31
N GLY A 85 -2.19 17.84 15.78
CA GLY A 85 -2.11 19.30 15.85
C GLY A 85 -2.17 20.03 14.51
N GLU A 86 -1.77 21.31 14.53
CA GLU A 86 -1.74 22.18 13.35
C GLU A 86 -0.52 21.88 12.48
N PRO A 87 -0.69 21.57 11.18
CA PRO A 87 0.43 21.35 10.28
C PRO A 87 1.29 22.61 10.17
N GLY A 88 2.61 22.42 10.20
CA GLY A 88 3.55 23.48 9.82
C GLY A 88 3.37 23.92 8.37
N THR A 89 4.14 24.93 7.93
CA THR A 89 4.04 25.46 6.56
C THR A 89 5.33 25.23 5.75
N HIS A 90 5.18 25.13 4.44
CA HIS A 90 6.27 25.22 3.47
C HIS A 90 6.08 26.42 2.55
N LYS A 91 7.16 26.83 1.86
CA LYS A 91 7.08 27.84 0.80
C LYS A 91 6.55 27.22 -0.49
N TRP A 92 5.63 27.91 -1.15
CA TRP A 92 5.15 27.56 -2.49
C TRP A 92 6.02 28.20 -3.58
N TYR A 93 5.79 27.86 -4.85
CA TYR A 93 6.61 28.36 -5.96
C TYR A 93 6.60 29.89 -6.09
N ASP A 94 5.56 30.54 -5.54
CA ASP A 94 5.38 32.00 -5.51
C ASP A 94 5.88 32.66 -4.20
N GLY A 95 6.51 31.89 -3.29
CA GLY A 95 7.01 32.39 -2.01
C GLY A 95 5.95 32.51 -0.89
N SER A 96 4.68 32.20 -1.18
CA SER A 96 3.63 32.12 -0.15
C SER A 96 3.86 30.95 0.81
N SER A 97 3.49 31.11 2.07
CA SER A 97 3.50 30.00 3.05
C SER A 97 2.20 29.21 2.93
N ARG A 98 2.29 27.88 2.76
CA ARG A 98 1.14 26.96 2.71
C ARG A 98 1.30 25.82 3.71
N PRO A 99 0.22 25.36 4.37
CA PRO A 99 0.28 24.21 5.28
C PRO A 99 0.75 22.94 4.57
N PHE A 100 1.44 22.06 5.28
CA PHE A 100 1.69 20.70 4.78
C PHE A 100 0.38 19.92 4.64
N GLU A 101 0.19 19.29 3.48
CA GLU A 101 -0.93 18.39 3.23
C GLU A 101 -0.45 16.95 3.09
N PHE A 102 -1.16 16.03 3.74
CA PHE A 102 -0.92 14.62 3.52
C PHE A 102 -1.42 14.21 2.12
N LYS A 103 -0.52 13.70 1.29
CA LYS A 103 -0.85 13.28 -0.09
C LYS A 103 -1.00 11.76 -0.22
N ARG A 104 0.00 11.01 0.24
CA ARG A 104 0.11 9.55 -0.01
C ARG A 104 1.16 8.89 0.88
N ILE A 105 1.04 7.57 1.02
CA ILE A 105 2.00 6.72 1.74
C ILE A 105 2.87 5.96 0.75
N TRP A 106 4.15 6.33 0.75
CA TRP A 106 5.18 5.67 -0.06
C TRP A 106 5.83 4.48 0.64
N HIS A 107 5.68 4.37 1.96
CA HIS A 107 6.32 3.32 2.75
C HIS A 107 5.44 2.92 3.95
N LEU A 108 5.34 1.60 4.19
CA LEU A 108 4.57 0.95 5.26
C LEU A 108 5.54 0.22 6.18
#